data_AF-A0A8T5KCD7-F1
#
_entry.id   AF-A0A8T5KCD7-F1
#
_cell.length_a   1.000
_cell.length_b   1.000
_cell.length_c   1.000
_cell.angle_alpha   90.00
_cell.angle_beta   90.00
_cell.angle_gamma   90.00
#
_symmetry.space_group_name_H-M   'P 1'
#
loop_
_entity.id
_entity.type
_entity.pdbx_description
1 polymer ?
#
loop_
_entity_poly.entity_id
_entity_poly.type
_entity_poly.pdbx_seq_one_letter_code
_entity_poly.pdbx_strand_id
1 'polypeptide(L)'
;DRLEGADVFLMDATFWWDDELDRISGIPITSYHLGHVPQEEAIEILKGRDIGRVIFTHFNHTNPSIVENGEQWKKVEKAGMETAFNGMKIKV
;
A
#
# COMPACT_ATOMS: atom_id res chain seq x y z
N ASP A 1 -19.35 1.32 -1.21
CA ASP A 1 -20.19 0.95 -2.39
C ASP A 1 -19.47 0.05 -3.38
N ARG A 2 -18.59 0.54 -4.28
CA ARG A 2 -18.03 -0.30 -5.37
C ARG A 2 -17.01 -1.37 -4.95
N LEU A 3 -16.41 -1.22 -3.76
CA LEU A 3 -15.40 -2.14 -3.24
C LEU A 3 -16.00 -3.19 -2.27
N GLU A 4 -17.20 -2.94 -1.76
CA GLU A 4 -17.80 -3.77 -0.72
C GLU A 4 -18.22 -5.12 -1.29
N GLY A 5 -17.94 -6.19 -0.53
CA GLY A 5 -18.18 -7.57 -0.93
C GLY A 5 -17.15 -8.15 -1.90
N ALA A 6 -16.07 -7.42 -2.22
CA ALA A 6 -14.98 -7.98 -3.02
C ALA A 6 -14.17 -8.99 -2.19
N ASP A 7 -13.95 -10.19 -2.73
CA ASP A 7 -13.14 -11.22 -2.07
C ASP A 7 -11.66 -10.81 -1.94
N VAL A 8 -11.13 -10.16 -2.99
CA VAL A 8 -9.75 -9.66 -3.04
C VAL A 8 -9.71 -8.31 -3.75
N PHE A 9 -9.02 -7.34 -3.14
CA PHE A 9 -8.71 -6.05 -3.72
C PHE A 9 -7.20 -5.83 -3.78
N LEU A 10 -6.67 -5.69 -4.99
CA LEU A 10 -5.27 -5.35 -5.23
C LEU A 10 -5.13 -3.83 -5.27
N MET A 11 -4.36 -3.27 -4.33
CA MET A 11 -4.23 -1.82 -4.15
C MET A 11 -2.82 -1.35 -4.50
N ASP A 12 -2.72 -0.19 -5.13
CA ASP A 12 -1.44 0.48 -5.38
C ASP A 12 -0.75 0.85 -4.05
N ALA A 13 0.55 0.61 -3.99
CA ALA A 13 1.42 1.00 -2.89
C ALA A 13 2.74 1.56 -3.42
N THR A 14 2.66 2.39 -4.47
CA THR A 14 3.87 2.94 -5.10
C THR A 14 4.69 3.73 -4.09
N PHE A 15 4.05 4.60 -3.31
CA PHE A 15 4.68 5.41 -2.28
C PHE A 15 3.93 5.29 -0.96
N TRP A 16 4.66 5.27 0.15
CA TRP A 16 4.10 5.27 1.50
C TRP A 16 3.59 6.65 1.90
N TRP A 17 4.39 7.70 1.67
CA TRP A 17 4.08 9.10 1.95
C TRP A 17 3.88 9.90 0.66
N ASP A 18 3.13 11.00 0.72
CA ASP A 18 3.00 11.91 -0.43
C ASP A 18 4.36 12.53 -0.83
N ASP A 19 5.19 12.92 0.13
CA ASP A 19 6.53 13.49 -0.09
C ASP A 19 7.67 12.45 -0.06
N GLU A 20 7.39 11.16 -0.30
CA GLU A 20 8.38 10.07 -0.15
C GLU A 20 9.65 10.29 -0.98
N LEU A 21 9.51 10.72 -2.23
CA LEU A 21 10.65 10.95 -3.13
C LEU A 21 11.54 12.10 -2.67
N ASP A 22 10.98 13.11 -2.02
CA ASP A 22 11.75 14.21 -1.44
C ASP A 22 12.52 13.71 -0.21
N ARG A 23 11.83 13.01 0.70
CA ARG A 23 12.41 12.45 1.94
C ARG A 23 13.57 11.48 1.70
N ILE A 24 13.45 10.62 0.68
CA ILE A 24 14.39 9.51 0.47
C ILE A 24 15.39 9.80 -0.64
N SER A 25 14.97 10.50 -1.70
CA SER A 25 15.78 10.71 -2.90
C SER A 25 16.06 12.18 -3.22
N GLY A 26 15.53 13.13 -2.44
CA GLY A 26 15.69 14.57 -2.68
C GLY A 26 15.03 15.07 -3.97
N ILE A 27 14.04 14.33 -4.49
CA ILE A 27 13.30 14.70 -5.69
C ILE A 27 11.98 15.35 -5.25
N PRO A 28 11.75 16.65 -5.53
CA PRO A 28 10.60 17.40 -5.02
C PRO A 28 9.34 17.15 -5.88
N ILE A 29 8.96 15.88 -6.05
CA ILE A 29 7.75 15.43 -6.75
C ILE A 29 6.97 14.54 -5.78
N THR A 30 5.70 14.86 -5.56
CA THR A 30 4.87 14.12 -4.60
C THR A 30 4.17 12.92 -5.25
N SER A 31 3.66 11.99 -4.45
CA SER A 31 2.93 10.81 -4.93
C SER A 31 1.67 11.21 -5.71
N TYR A 32 0.95 12.23 -5.24
CA TYR A 32 -0.23 12.73 -5.97
C TYR A 32 0.11 13.38 -7.31
N HIS A 33 1.26 14.06 -7.43
CA HIS A 33 1.71 14.58 -8.72
C HIS A 33 1.92 13.45 -9.74
N LEU A 34 2.28 12.26 -9.27
CA LEU A 34 2.45 11.05 -10.07
C LEU A 34 1.16 10.21 -10.17
N GLY A 35 0.06 10.66 -9.55
CA GLY A 35 -1.23 9.98 -9.60
C GLY A 35 -1.40 8.81 -8.62
N HIS A 36 -0.58 8.74 -7.57
CA HIS A 36 -0.61 7.68 -6.56
C HIS A 36 -1.10 8.21 -5.21
N VAL A 37 -2.14 7.57 -4.67
CA VAL A 37 -2.58 7.81 -3.29
C VAL A 37 -1.51 7.21 -2.35
N PRO A 38 -1.02 7.94 -1.33
CA PRO A 38 -0.08 7.40 -0.37
C PRO A 38 -0.63 6.13 0.30
N GLN A 39 0.21 5.10 0.44
CA GLN A 39 -0.19 3.84 1.05
C GLN A 39 -0.73 4.02 2.47
N GLU A 40 -0.14 4.93 3.26
CA GLU A 40 -0.62 5.16 4.63
C GLU A 40 -2.03 5.73 4.68
N GLU A 41 -2.41 6.56 3.70
CA GLU A 41 -3.76 7.08 3.56
C GLU A 41 -4.72 5.98 3.08
N ALA A 42 -4.29 5.19 2.09
CA ALA A 42 -5.07 4.06 1.60
C ALA A 42 -5.39 3.04 2.71
N ILE A 43 -4.46 2.78 3.63
CA ILE A 43 -4.69 1.94 4.81
C ILE A 43 -5.86 2.51 5.63
N GLU A 44 -5.84 3.80 5.99
CA GLU A 44 -6.90 4.38 6.82
C GLU A 44 -8.26 4.43 6.10
N ILE A 45 -8.28 4.64 4.77
CA ILE A 45 -9.51 4.63 3.95
C ILE A 45 -10.16 3.23 3.90
N LEU A 46 -9.34 2.19 3.78
CA LEU A 46 -9.77 0.81 3.57
C LEU A 46 -9.99 0.05 4.88
N LYS A 47 -9.42 0.51 5.99
CA LYS A 47 -9.54 -0.12 7.30
C LYS A 47 -11.00 -0.25 7.72
N GLY A 48 -11.40 -1.48 8.06
CA GLY A 48 -12.75 -1.79 8.52
C GLY A 48 -13.83 -1.76 7.43
N ARG A 49 -13.47 -1.62 6.15
CA ARG A 49 -14.39 -1.82 5.02
C ARG A 49 -14.71 -3.31 4.85
N ASP A 50 -15.88 -3.61 4.30
CA ASP A 50 -16.30 -4.98 3.98
C ASP A 50 -15.61 -5.48 2.70
N ILE A 51 -14.33 -5.82 2.82
CA ILE A 51 -13.47 -6.35 1.75
C ILE A 51 -12.79 -7.60 2.32
N GLY A 52 -12.82 -8.72 1.58
CA GLY A 52 -12.26 -9.98 2.05
C GLY A 52 -10.76 -9.89 2.33
N ARG A 53 -9.98 -9.48 1.32
CA ARG A 53 -8.53 -9.28 1.43
C ARG A 53 -8.10 -8.01 0.70
N VAL A 54 -7.29 -7.18 1.35
CA VAL A 54 -6.62 -6.04 0.72
C VAL A 54 -5.14 -6.36 0.62
N ILE A 55 -4.62 -6.39 -0.61
CA ILE A 55 -3.23 -6.74 -0.89
C ILE A 55 -2.57 -5.58 -1.64
N PHE A 56 -1.57 -4.96 -1.02
CA PHE A 56 -0.78 -3.90 -1.61
C PHE A 56 0.25 -4.44 -2.60
N THR A 57 0.38 -3.79 -3.75
CA THR A 57 1.32 -4.16 -4.84
C THR A 57 1.85 -2.92 -5.55
N HIS A 58 2.69 -3.11 -6.58
CA HIS A 58 3.26 -2.03 -7.40
C HIS A 58 4.15 -1.07 -6.58
N PHE A 59 5.02 -1.62 -5.74
CA PHE A 59 5.91 -0.82 -4.88
C PHE A 59 6.98 -0.10 -5.68
N ASN A 60 7.23 1.17 -5.36
CA ASN A 60 8.50 1.78 -5.70
C ASN A 60 9.59 1.29 -4.74
N HIS A 61 10.84 1.27 -5.22
CA HIS A 61 12.00 0.87 -4.42
C HIS A 61 12.27 1.78 -3.21
N THR A 62 11.70 2.99 -3.19
CA THR A 62 11.78 3.90 -2.03
C THR A 62 10.75 3.60 -0.96
N ASN A 63 9.70 2.82 -1.26
CA ASN A 63 8.63 2.59 -0.30
C ASN A 63 9.16 1.76 0.89
N PRO A 64 9.18 2.30 2.13
CA PRO A 64 9.73 1.61 3.29
C PRO A 64 8.96 0.34 3.68
N SER A 65 7.72 0.15 3.20
CA SER A 65 6.95 -1.07 3.48
C SER A 65 7.49 -2.30 2.75
N ILE A 66 8.45 -2.17 1.83
CA ILE A 66 9.12 -3.32 1.22
C ILE A 66 10.09 -4.02 2.20
N VAL A 67 10.48 -3.33 3.28
CA VAL A 67 11.38 -3.88 4.30
C VAL A 67 10.57 -4.77 5.23
N GLU A 68 10.70 -6.08 5.03
CA GLU A 68 10.03 -7.10 5.86
C GLU A 68 10.35 -6.88 7.35
N ASN A 69 9.32 -7.00 8.20
CA ASN A 69 9.39 -6.72 9.65
C ASN A 69 9.76 -5.26 10.03
N GLY A 70 9.86 -4.35 9.07
CA GLY A 70 9.99 -2.91 9.29
C GLY A 70 8.76 -2.29 9.97
N GLU A 71 8.86 -1.02 10.35
CA GLU A 71 7.77 -0.32 11.02
C GLU A 71 6.52 -0.22 10.14
N GLN A 72 6.70 0.16 8.87
CA GLN A 72 5.64 0.33 7.88
C GLN A 72 5.02 -1.02 7.47
N TRP A 73 5.84 -2.07 7.29
CA TRP A 73 5.34 -3.43 7.09
C TRP A 73 4.40 -3.85 8.24
N LYS A 74 4.83 -3.65 9.49
CA LYS A 74 4.01 -3.97 10.67
C LYS A 74 2.74 -3.13 10.75
N LYS A 75 2.73 -1.90 10.22
CA LYS A 75 1.52 -1.07 10.13
C LYS A 75 0.50 -1.67 9.15
N VAL A 76 0.95 -2.16 8.00
CA VAL A 76 0.10 -2.89 7.03
C VAL A 76 -0.53 -4.12 7.68
N GLU A 77 0.29 -4.97 8.32
CA GLU A 77 -0.21 -6.19 8.99
C GLU A 77 -1.19 -5.88 10.13
N LYS A 78 -0.90 -4.86 10.95
CA LYS A 78 -1.79 -4.42 12.03
C LYS A 78 -3.13 -3.89 11.53
N ALA A 79 -3.20 -3.42 10.29
CA ALA A 79 -4.45 -3.02 9.65
C ALA A 79 -5.24 -4.20 9.06
N GLY A 80 -4.72 -5.42 9.14
CA GLY A 80 -5.34 -6.61 8.55
C GLY A 80 -5.14 -6.70 7.03
N MET A 81 -4.15 -6.00 6.49
CA MET A 81 -3.85 -5.93 5.06
C MET A 81 -2.55 -6.69 4.77
N GLU A 82 -2.33 -7.02 3.49
CA GLU A 82 -1.20 -7.83 3.05
C GLU A 82 -0.25 -7.04 2.14
N THR A 83 1.05 -7.35 2.18
CA THR A 83 2.05 -6.86 1.22
C THR A 83 2.33 -7.96 0.19
N ALA A 84 2.13 -7.67 -1.10
CA ALA A 84 2.44 -8.61 -2.17
C ALA A 84 3.95 -8.89 -2.26
N PHE A 85 4.29 -10.11 -2.66
CA PHE A 85 5.67 -10.54 -2.88
C PHE A 85 5.81 -11.30 -4.21
N ASN A 86 7.04 -11.37 -4.71
CA ASN A 86 7.32 -12.07 -5.97
C ASN A 86 6.94 -13.55 -5.88
N GLY A 87 6.11 -14.01 -6.81
CA GLY A 87 5.61 -15.40 -6.83
C GLY A 87 4.40 -15.66 -5.94
N MET A 88 3.82 -14.63 -5.30
CA MET A 88 2.57 -14.75 -4.57
C MET A 88 1.47 -15.34 -5.45
N LYS A 89 0.80 -16.38 -4.96
CA LYS A 89 -0.36 -17.00 -5.61
C LYS A 89 -1.61 -16.63 -4.83
N ILE A 90 -2.54 -15.95 -5.48
CA ILE A 90 -3.83 -15.57 -4.90
C ILE A 90 -4.86 -16.59 -5.32
N LYS A 91 -5.59 -17.13 -4.35
CA LYS A 91 -6.80 -17.91 -4.57
C LYS A 91 -7.97 -17.07 -4.07
N VAL A 92 -9.03 -17.07 -4.87
CA VAL A 92 -10.31 -16.44 -4.59
C VAL A 92 -11.32 -17.55 -4.37
#